data_AF-A0A4Q8UI93-F1
#
_entry.id   AF-A0A4Q8UI93-F1
#
_cell.length_a   1.000
_cell.length_b   1.000
_cell.length_c   1.000
_cell.angle_alpha   90.00
_cell.angle_beta   90.00
_cell.angle_gamma   90.00
#
_symmetry.space_group_name_H-M   'P 1'
#
loop_
_entity.id
_entity.type
_entity.pdbx_description
1 polymer ?
#
loop_
_entity_poly.entity_id
_entity_poly.type
_entity_poly.pdbx_seq_one_letter_code
_entity_poly.pdbx_strand_id
1 'polypeptide(L)'
;MLIRSLSAPNFSTFWHYWNPIWGYYLSKLVMRPLARFLPKPIALLLTFITSGLFHDLAIFLVKRERVGFLSLWFGYMGIAVIVTTFLNMSTKTLPLWVRGVVNIAIIAGCFICAKVTDVSHFI
;
A
#
# COMPACT_ATOMS: atom_id res chain seq x y z
N MET A 1 -2.74 -13.19 -10.94
CA MET A 1 -2.89 -12.13 -9.92
C MET A 1 -2.37 -10.80 -10.41
N LEU A 2 -1.11 -10.74 -10.89
CA LEU A 2 -0.45 -9.51 -11.34
C LEU A 2 -1.24 -8.70 -12.39
N ILE A 3 -1.67 -9.31 -13.50
CA ILE A 3 -2.45 -8.62 -14.55
C ILE A 3 -3.73 -8.03 -13.96
N ARG A 4 -4.47 -8.80 -13.15
CA ARG A 4 -5.72 -8.34 -12.51
C ARG A 4 -5.48 -7.19 -11.54
N SER A 5 -4.37 -7.22 -10.81
CA SER A 5 -3.94 -6.15 -9.91
C SER A 5 -3.67 -4.88 -10.69
N LEU A 6 -2.74 -4.94 -11.65
CA LEU A 6 -2.34 -3.78 -12.45
C LEU A 6 -3.52 -3.21 -13.24
N SER A 7 -4.40 -4.05 -13.77
CA SER A 7 -5.58 -3.61 -14.52
C SER A 7 -6.79 -3.30 -13.64
N ALA A 8 -6.64 -3.22 -12.31
CA ALA A 8 -7.74 -2.94 -11.40
C ALA A 8 -8.33 -1.55 -11.67
N PRO A 9 -9.67 -1.41 -11.66
CA PRO A 9 -10.34 -0.16 -12.00
C PRO A 9 -10.21 0.93 -10.93
N ASN A 10 -9.73 0.60 -9.74
CA ASN A 10 -9.46 1.55 -8.67
C ASN A 10 -8.30 1.03 -7.82
N PHE A 11 -7.62 1.96 -7.15
CA PHE A 11 -6.40 1.63 -6.42
C PHE A 11 -6.66 0.79 -5.17
N SER A 12 -7.85 0.88 -4.56
CA SER A 12 -8.23 -0.02 -3.46
C SER A 12 -8.38 -1.47 -3.92
N THR A 13 -8.97 -1.72 -5.09
CA THR A 13 -9.13 -3.08 -5.67
C THR A 13 -7.80 -3.66 -6.14
N PHE A 14 -6.83 -2.84 -6.53
CA PHE A 14 -5.46 -3.30 -6.82
C PHE A 14 -4.94 -4.17 -5.66
N TRP A 15 -5.07 -3.69 -4.42
CA TRP A 15 -4.57 -4.40 -3.23
C TRP A 15 -5.33 -5.69 -2.91
N HIS A 16 -6.58 -5.82 -3.34
CA HIS A 16 -7.31 -7.09 -3.23
C HIS A 16 -6.73 -8.18 -4.14
N TYR A 17 -6.11 -7.81 -5.27
CA TYR A 17 -5.57 -8.75 -6.24
C TYR A 17 -4.06 -8.96 -6.15
N TRP A 18 -3.31 -7.98 -5.61
CA TRP A 18 -1.85 -8.03 -5.53
C TRP A 18 -1.36 -9.27 -4.76
N ASN A 19 -1.83 -9.44 -3.53
CA ASN A 19 -1.56 -10.60 -2.70
C ASN A 19 -2.75 -10.87 -1.78
N PRO A 20 -3.75 -11.65 -2.24
CA PRO A 20 -5.00 -11.84 -1.50
C PRO A 20 -4.80 -12.57 -0.16
N ILE A 21 -3.84 -13.49 -0.08
CA ILE A 21 -3.53 -14.24 1.15
C ILE A 21 -3.01 -13.26 2.21
N TRP A 22 -2.01 -12.46 1.85
CA TRP A 22 -1.44 -11.44 2.74
C TRP A 22 -2.49 -10.40 3.16
N GLY A 23 -3.27 -9.90 2.19
CA GLY A 23 -4.35 -8.94 2.45
C GLY A 23 -5.43 -9.50 3.38
N TYR A 24 -5.79 -10.78 3.25
CA TYR A 24 -6.75 -11.44 4.14
C TYR A 24 -6.25 -11.47 5.59
N TYR A 25 -5.01 -11.90 5.83
CA TYR A 25 -4.45 -11.97 7.19
C TYR A 25 -4.26 -10.58 7.80
N LEU A 26 -3.78 -9.60 7.03
CA LEU A 26 -3.71 -8.21 7.49
C LEU A 26 -5.09 -7.66 7.85
N SER A 27 -6.11 -7.92 7.03
CA SER A 27 -7.48 -7.51 7.34
C SER A 27 -7.97 -8.15 8.63
N LYS A 28 -7.77 -9.47 8.78
CA LYS A 28 -8.25 -10.26 9.93
C LYS A 28 -7.54 -9.90 11.24
N LEU A 29 -6.22 -9.77 11.20
CA LEU A 29 -5.36 -9.67 12.39
C LEU A 29 -4.97 -8.24 12.76
N VAL A 30 -5.02 -7.30 11.80
CA VAL A 30 -4.59 -5.91 12.02
C VAL A 30 -5.75 -4.95 11.81
N MET A 31 -6.31 -4.89 10.60
CA MET A 31 -7.30 -3.87 10.24
C MET A 31 -8.59 -3.99 11.07
N ARG A 32 -9.17 -5.20 11.17
CA ARG A 32 -10.44 -5.42 11.88
C ARG A 32 -10.32 -5.13 13.38
N PRO A 33 -9.27 -5.60 14.09
CA PRO A 33 -9.04 -5.19 15.47
C PRO A 33 -8.89 -3.67 15.63
N LEU A 34 -8.08 -3.02 14.79
CA LEU A 34 -7.88 -1.56 14.85
C LEU A 34 -9.17 -0.78 14.59
N ALA A 35 -9.98 -1.23 13.63
CA ALA A 35 -11.25 -0.59 13.27
C ALA A 35 -12.33 -0.66 14.38
N ARG A 36 -12.11 -1.43 15.45
CA ARG A 36 -12.98 -1.41 16.65
C ARG A 36 -12.77 -0.15 17.49
N PHE A 37 -11.59 0.47 17.38
CA PHE A 37 -11.19 1.62 18.21
C PHE A 37 -10.93 2.88 17.37
N LEU A 38 -10.64 2.72 16.08
CA LEU A 38 -10.23 3.81 15.18
C LEU A 38 -11.18 3.94 13.98
N PRO A 39 -11.33 5.16 13.43
CA PRO A 39 -11.97 5.37 12.14
C PRO A 39 -11.35 4.49 11.05
N LYS A 40 -12.19 3.96 10.15
CA LYS A 40 -11.79 3.03 9.09
C LYS A 40 -10.59 3.49 8.24
N PRO A 41 -10.46 4.78 7.83
CA PRO A 41 -9.29 5.23 7.08
C PRO A 41 -7.99 5.14 7.90
N ILE A 42 -8.04 5.47 9.19
CA ILE A 42 -6.88 5.39 10.08
C ILE A 42 -6.47 3.92 10.28
N ALA A 43 -7.44 3.03 10.52
CA ALA A 43 -7.18 1.59 10.62
C ALA A 43 -6.56 1.02 9.33
N LEU A 44 -7.01 1.48 8.15
CA LEU A 44 -6.44 1.09 6.86
C LEU A 44 -4.99 1.57 6.74
N LEU A 45 -4.72 2.85 7.04
CA LEU A 45 -3.37 3.42 6.96
C LEU A 45 -2.39 2.65 7.87
N LEU A 46 -2.78 2.39 9.11
CA LEU A 46 -1.97 1.62 10.05
C LEU A 46 -1.76 0.18 9.55
N THR A 47 -2.76 -0.44 8.91
CA THR A 47 -2.60 -1.77 8.31
C THR A 47 -1.54 -1.78 7.20
N PHE A 48 -1.51 -0.74 6.36
CA PHE A 48 -0.47 -0.57 5.35
C PHE A 48 0.92 -0.40 5.99
N ILE A 49 1.05 0.46 6.99
CA ILE A 49 2.32 0.67 7.70
C ILE A 49 2.78 -0.64 8.35
N THR A 50 1.89 -1.39 9.01
CA THR A 50 2.19 -2.72 9.57
C THR A 50 2.64 -3.70 8.49
N SER A 51 2.03 -3.67 7.30
CA SER A 51 2.50 -4.46 6.16
C SER A 51 3.95 -4.10 5.81
N GLY A 52 4.27 -2.82 5.67
CA GLY A 52 5.64 -2.36 5.38
C GLY A 52 6.63 -2.77 6.47
N LEU A 53 6.25 -2.67 7.75
CA LEU A 53 7.08 -3.09 8.89
C LEU A 53 7.45 -4.57 8.82
N PHE A 54 6.53 -5.44 8.40
CA PHE A 54 6.85 -6.86 8.22
C PHE A 54 7.88 -7.09 7.09
N HIS A 55 7.84 -6.28 6.03
CA HIS A 55 8.83 -6.40 4.96
C HIS A 55 10.20 -5.86 5.40
N ASP A 56 10.22 -4.72 6.09
CA ASP A 56 11.42 -4.15 6.69
C ASP A 56 12.05 -5.13 7.69
N LEU A 57 11.24 -5.79 8.52
CA LEU A 57 11.69 -6.84 9.43
C LEU A 57 12.29 -8.04 8.67
N ALA A 58 11.66 -8.49 7.59
CA ALA A 58 12.19 -9.57 6.75
C ALA A 58 13.57 -9.20 6.17
N ILE A 59 13.74 -7.96 5.69
CA ILE A 59 15.03 -7.45 5.21
C ILE A 59 16.04 -7.42 6.35
N PHE A 60 15.68 -6.90 7.52
CA PHE A 60 16.55 -6.84 8.69
C PHE A 60 17.01 -8.24 9.13
N LEU A 61 16.14 -9.24 9.14
CA LEU A 61 16.50 -10.60 9.53
C LEU A 61 17.53 -11.24 8.57
N VAL A 62 17.46 -10.91 7.28
CA VAL A 62 18.36 -11.44 6.24
C VAL A 62 19.66 -10.64 6.16
N LYS A 63 19.57 -9.31 6.05
CA LYS A 63 20.70 -8.41 5.80
C LYS A 63 21.35 -7.85 7.07
N ARG A 64 20.68 -7.93 8.22
CA ARG A 64 21.08 -7.30 9.49
C ARG A 64 21.18 -5.78 9.46
N GLU A 65 20.65 -5.15 8.41
CA GLU A 65 20.58 -3.71 8.24
C GLU A 65 19.18 -3.20 8.61
N ARG A 66 19.12 -2.09 9.35
CA ARG A 66 17.85 -1.44 9.66
C ARG A 66 17.39 -0.67 8.42
N VAL A 67 16.24 -1.05 7.87
CA VAL A 67 15.61 -0.36 6.74
C VAL A 67 14.21 0.04 7.20
N GLY A 68 13.86 1.32 7.14
CA GLY A 68 12.51 1.83 7.43
C GLY A 68 11.73 2.24 6.18
N PHE A 69 12.35 2.07 5.01
CA PHE A 69 11.85 2.59 3.74
C PHE A 69 10.53 1.94 3.32
N LEU A 70 10.33 0.62 3.52
CA LEU A 70 9.10 -0.03 3.07
C LEU A 70 7.91 0.37 3.93
N SER A 71 8.10 0.57 5.23
CA SER A 71 7.08 1.12 6.12
C SER A 71 6.59 2.49 5.65
N LEU A 72 7.52 3.39 5.29
CA LEU A 72 7.19 4.70 4.73
C LEU A 72 6.46 4.57 3.39
N TRP A 73 6.98 3.77 2.47
CA TRP A 73 6.39 3.59 1.15
C TRP A 73 4.99 2.99 1.19
N PHE A 74 4.77 1.96 2.01
CA PHE A 74 3.44 1.41 2.24
C PHE A 74 2.51 2.43 2.91
N GLY A 75 3.01 3.27 3.82
CA GLY A 75 2.27 4.39 4.38
C GLY A 75 1.72 5.34 3.31
N TYR A 76 2.57 5.77 2.37
CA TYR A 76 2.13 6.60 1.23
C TYR A 76 1.11 5.88 0.34
N MET A 77 1.29 4.59 0.08
CA MET A 77 0.31 3.81 -0.68
C MET A 77 -1.02 3.69 0.07
N GLY A 78 -1.01 3.56 1.40
CA GLY A 78 -2.21 3.61 2.24
C GLY A 78 -2.93 4.95 2.15
N ILE A 79 -2.20 6.07 2.19
CA ILE A 79 -2.77 7.41 1.95
C ILE A 79 -3.38 7.49 0.55
N ALA A 80 -2.66 7.03 -0.48
CA ALA A 80 -3.18 7.04 -1.85
C ALA A 80 -4.46 6.21 -1.98
N VAL A 81 -4.58 5.06 -1.30
CA VAL A 81 -5.83 4.28 -1.26
C VAL A 81 -6.96 5.10 -0.63
N ILE A 82 -6.71 5.78 0.49
CA ILE A 82 -7.73 6.60 1.18
C ILE A 82 -8.18 7.75 0.28
N VAL A 83 -7.23 8.51 -0.29
CA VAL A 83 -7.51 9.67 -1.14
C VAL A 83 -8.26 9.25 -2.41
N THR A 84 -7.77 8.24 -3.13
CA THR A 84 -8.43 7.77 -4.36
C THR A 84 -9.83 7.21 -4.10
N THR A 85 -10.03 6.56 -2.94
CA THR A 85 -11.36 6.07 -2.54
C THR A 85 -12.28 7.23 -2.17
N PHE A 86 -11.79 8.23 -1.43
CA PHE A 86 -12.55 9.41 -1.05
C PHE A 86 -12.99 10.24 -2.27
N LEU A 87 -12.10 10.37 -3.26
CA LEU A 87 -12.38 11.04 -4.54
C LEU A 87 -13.23 10.19 -5.51
N ASN A 88 -13.64 8.97 -5.12
CA ASN A 88 -14.36 8.02 -5.96
C ASN A 88 -13.68 7.79 -7.33
N MET A 89 -12.34 7.80 -7.37
CA MET A 89 -11.59 7.62 -8.60
C MET A 89 -11.77 6.21 -9.15
N SER A 90 -12.29 6.13 -10.38
CA SER A 90 -12.52 4.87 -11.09
C SER A 90 -12.10 4.99 -12.55
N THR A 91 -11.26 4.07 -12.99
CA THR A 91 -10.79 3.93 -14.38
C THR A 91 -11.52 2.81 -15.11
N LYS A 92 -12.69 2.38 -14.62
CA LYS A 92 -13.47 1.25 -15.16
C LYS A 92 -13.86 1.42 -16.63
N THR A 93 -14.02 2.65 -17.13
CA THR A 93 -14.34 2.95 -18.53
C THR A 93 -13.12 2.96 -19.44
N LEU A 94 -11.90 3.01 -18.88
CA LEU A 94 -10.64 3.07 -19.62
C LEU A 94 -10.17 1.67 -20.04
N PRO A 95 -9.38 1.53 -21.11
CA PRO A 95 -8.80 0.25 -21.51
C PRO A 95 -7.79 -0.27 -20.48
N LEU A 96 -7.59 -1.60 -20.43
CA LEU A 96 -6.82 -2.27 -19.37
C LEU A 96 -5.40 -1.75 -19.21
N TRP A 97 -4.72 -1.42 -20.31
CA TRP A 97 -3.36 -0.92 -20.29
C TRP A 97 -3.27 0.48 -19.64
N VAL A 98 -4.25 1.36 -19.87
CA VAL A 98 -4.32 2.68 -19.22
C VAL A 98 -4.50 2.51 -17.72
N ARG A 99 -5.33 1.56 -17.28
CA ARG A 99 -5.49 1.26 -15.83
C ARG A 99 -4.18 0.80 -15.21
N GLY A 100 -3.44 -0.05 -15.93
CA GLY A 100 -2.08 -0.46 -15.59
C GLY A 100 -1.16 0.73 -15.37
N VAL A 101 -1.09 1.62 -16.36
CA VAL A 101 -0.27 2.84 -16.31
C VAL A 101 -0.66 3.72 -15.12
N VAL A 102 -1.96 3.94 -14.87
CA VAL A 102 -2.43 4.75 -13.73
C VAL A 102 -2.02 4.13 -12.39
N ASN A 103 -2.25 2.82 -12.19
CA ASN A 103 -1.87 2.16 -10.94
C ASN A 103 -0.34 2.17 -10.73
N ILE A 104 0.44 1.94 -11.78
CA ILE A 104 1.91 2.02 -11.73
C ILE A 104 2.36 3.45 -11.41
N ALA A 105 1.75 4.46 -12.04
CA ALA A 105 2.07 5.86 -11.78
C ALA A 105 1.80 6.25 -10.32
N ILE A 106 0.70 5.78 -9.73
CA ILE A 106 0.43 5.98 -8.30
C ILE A 106 1.52 5.33 -7.44
N ILE A 107 1.87 4.07 -7.71
CA ILE A 107 2.91 3.33 -6.96
C ILE A 107 4.27 4.03 -7.06
N ALA A 108 4.64 4.46 -8.27
CA ALA A 108 5.88 5.19 -8.53
C ALA A 108 5.88 6.57 -7.85
N GLY A 109 4.77 7.29 -7.88
CA GLY A 109 4.60 8.54 -7.14
C GLY A 109 4.78 8.35 -5.64
N CYS A 110 4.14 7.34 -5.06
CA CYS A 110 4.33 6.97 -3.65
C CYS A 110 5.79 6.60 -3.34
N PHE A 111 6.49 5.92 -4.26
CA PHE A 111 7.91 5.58 -4.09
C PHE A 111 8.78 6.83 -4.05
N ILE A 112 8.55 7.78 -4.96
CA ILE A 112 9.29 9.06 -4.98
C ILE A 112 9.02 9.83 -3.68
N CYS A 113 7.76 9.94 -3.26
CA CYS A 113 7.42 10.59 -1.99
C CYS A 113 8.13 9.95 -0.81
N ALA A 114 8.09 8.61 -0.71
CA ALA A 114 8.79 7.87 0.32
C ALA A 114 10.30 8.11 0.26
N LYS A 115 10.89 8.16 -0.93
CA LYS A 115 12.34 8.35 -1.10
C LYS A 115 12.79 9.76 -0.69
N VAL A 116 11.97 10.77 -0.95
CA VAL A 116 12.24 12.15 -0.55
C VAL A 116 12.13 12.32 0.98
N THR A 117 11.23 11.60 1.63
CA THR A 117 11.02 11.69 3.09
C THR A 117 11.78 10.65 3.90
N ASP A 118 12.48 9.74 3.23
CA ASP A 118 13.30 8.71 3.86
C ASP A 118 14.55 9.32 4.50
N VAL A 119 14.46 9.62 5.80
CA VAL A 119 15.57 10.16 6.61
C VAL A 119 16.56 9.06 7.00
N SER A 120 16.32 7.79 6.64
CA SER A 120 17.22 6.64 6.94
C SER A 120 18.63 6.77 6.36
N HIS A 121 18.87 7.73 5.44
CA HIS A 121 20.20 8.05 4.93
C HIS A 121 21.04 8.97 5.85
N PHE A 122 20.45 9.50 6.94
CA PHE A 122 21.10 10.50 7.80
C PHE A 122 21.39 10.03 9.24
N ILE A 123 21.18 8.75 9.57
CA ILE A 123 21.46 8.16 10.90
C ILE A 123 22.29 6.89 10.76
#